data_AF-A0A820A4S8-F1
#
_entry.id   AF-A0A820A4S8-F1
#
_cell.length_a   1.000
_cell.length_b   1.000
_cell.length_c   1.000
_cell.angle_alpha   90.00
_cell.angle_beta   90.00
_cell.angle_gamma   90.00
#
_symmetry.space_group_name_H-M   'P 1'
#
loop_
_entity.id
_entity.type
_entity.pdbx_description
1 polymer ?
#
loop_
_entity_poly.entity_id
_entity_poly.type
_entity_poly.pdbx_seq_one_letter_code
_entity_poly.pdbx_strand_id
1 'polypeptide(L)'
;MLTPAGVLLTICCLIIPDSLLMPIIKDRLNQKDCIAKGWIMIGFPRTREQGESLARIPGLAPSRVFFLDIPLDIAVDRLTQRRLDPITGDRFHTHEHPPPTHNIKERSRQHPTDDKEVVQKRYQAYTIYYDELQDYYSEQDGIHIAADQDTYTVFEAVEAGIVNPLNKNGF
;
A
#
# COMPACT_ATOMS: atom_id res chain seq x y z
N MET A 1 -12.87 -12.95 -42.18
CA MET A 1 -12.41 -11.69 -41.56
C MET A 1 -13.10 -11.63 -40.20
N LEU A 2 -12.38 -11.96 -39.11
CA LEU A 2 -12.00 -11.05 -38.00
C LEU A 2 -13.25 -10.46 -37.30
N THR A 3 -13.57 -10.60 -36.02
CA THR A 3 -12.90 -11.05 -34.77
C THR A 3 -14.01 -11.12 -33.69
N PRO A 4 -13.74 -11.65 -32.47
CA PRO A 4 -14.73 -12.31 -31.62
C PRO A 4 -15.47 -11.40 -30.65
N ALA A 5 -16.59 -11.90 -30.14
CA ALA A 5 -17.29 -11.36 -28.99
C ALA A 5 -16.30 -11.12 -27.83
N GLY A 6 -16.09 -9.84 -27.52
CA GLY A 6 -15.26 -9.42 -26.40
C GLY A 6 -15.91 -9.87 -25.10
N VAL A 7 -15.25 -10.80 -24.41
CA VAL A 7 -15.53 -11.09 -23.00
C VAL A 7 -15.15 -9.85 -22.21
N LEU A 8 -16.15 -9.13 -21.71
CA LEU A 8 -15.96 -8.08 -20.72
C LEU A 8 -15.59 -8.78 -19.39
N LEU A 9 -14.30 -9.09 -19.21
CA LEU A 9 -13.78 -9.50 -17.91
C LEU A 9 -13.75 -8.24 -17.03
N THR A 10 -14.85 -7.94 -16.37
CA THR A 10 -14.86 -7.06 -15.20
C THR A 10 -14.08 -7.78 -14.11
N ILE A 11 -12.74 -7.72 -14.17
CA ILE A 11 -11.84 -8.13 -13.08
C ILE A 11 -11.92 -7.03 -12.02
N CYS A 12 -13.05 -6.97 -11.32
CA CYS A 12 -13.12 -6.31 -10.03
C CYS A 12 -12.87 -7.40 -8.98
N CYS A 13 -11.70 -7.37 -8.34
CA CYS A 13 -11.38 -8.16 -7.15
C CYS A 13 -11.29 -9.69 -7.31
N LEU A 14 -10.40 -10.21 -8.18
CA LEU A 14 -9.82 -11.53 -7.90
C LEU A 14 -8.78 -11.35 -6.77
N ILE A 15 -9.15 -11.78 -5.57
CA ILE A 15 -8.19 -11.99 -4.49
C ILE A 15 -7.26 -13.11 -4.97
N ILE A 16 -5.99 -12.78 -5.17
CA ILE A 16 -4.98 -13.75 -5.60
C ILE A 16 -4.73 -14.69 -4.40
N PRO A 17 -4.92 -16.01 -4.54
CA PRO A 17 -4.64 -16.95 -3.47
C PRO A 17 -3.17 -16.89 -3.02
N ASP A 18 -2.95 -16.97 -1.71
CA ASP A 18 -1.59 -16.92 -1.13
C ASP A 18 -0.69 -18.03 -1.65
N SER A 19 -1.25 -19.20 -1.95
CA SER A 19 -0.53 -20.33 -2.56
C SER A 19 0.09 -20.02 -3.92
N LEU A 20 -0.47 -19.05 -4.66
CA LEU A 20 0.09 -18.56 -5.92
C LEU A 20 1.00 -17.35 -5.71
N LEU A 21 0.67 -16.50 -4.74
CA LEU A 21 1.40 -15.27 -4.48
C LEU A 21 2.77 -15.52 -3.82
N MET A 22 2.85 -16.43 -2.85
CA MET A 22 4.08 -16.69 -2.09
C MET A 22 5.25 -17.18 -2.95
N PRO A 23 5.09 -18.13 -3.89
CA PRO A 23 6.17 -18.51 -4.81
C PRO A 23 6.66 -17.33 -5.67
N ILE A 24 5.75 -16.48 -6.15
CA ILE A 24 6.10 -15.34 -7.00
C ILE A 24 6.91 -14.30 -6.21
N ILE A 25 6.49 -13.99 -4.97
CA ILE A 25 7.22 -13.08 -4.08
C ILE A 25 8.61 -13.65 -3.80
N LYS A 26 8.70 -14.93 -3.46
CA LYS A 26 9.97 -15.61 -3.19
C LYS A 26 10.91 -15.53 -4.39
N ASP A 27 10.42 -15.83 -5.60
CA ASP A 27 11.24 -15.79 -6.81
C ASP A 27 11.70 -14.37 -7.14
N ARG A 28 10.86 -13.36 -6.90
CA ARG A 28 11.23 -11.96 -7.12
C ARG A 28 12.28 -11.47 -6.12
N LEU A 29 12.12 -11.77 -4.84
CA LEU A 29 13.04 -11.31 -3.80
C LEU A 29 14.42 -11.99 -3.86
N ASN A 30 14.52 -13.16 -4.49
CA ASN A 30 15.79 -13.85 -4.73
C ASN A 30 16.58 -13.33 -5.95
N GLN A 31 16.09 -12.29 -6.63
CA GLN A 31 16.83 -11.70 -7.75
C GLN A 31 18.00 -10.83 -7.26
N LYS A 32 19.04 -10.73 -8.10
CA LYS A 32 20.31 -10.09 -7.73
C LYS A 32 20.17 -8.64 -7.27
N ASP A 33 19.24 -7.89 -7.85
CA ASP A 33 18.93 -6.51 -7.47
C ASP A 33 18.38 -6.43 -6.04
N CYS A 34 17.42 -7.31 -5.70
CA CYS A 34 16.82 -7.37 -4.37
C CYS A 34 17.80 -7.85 -3.29
N ILE A 35 18.67 -8.80 -3.62
CA ILE A 35 19.72 -9.26 -2.69
C ILE A 35 20.76 -8.16 -2.47
N ALA A 36 21.17 -7.44 -3.53
CA ALA A 36 22.24 -6.44 -3.42
C ALA A 36 21.77 -5.10 -2.84
N LYS A 37 20.53 -4.69 -3.10
CA LYS A 37 20.00 -3.37 -2.72
C LYS A 37 18.92 -3.42 -1.64
N GLY A 38 18.47 -4.62 -1.27
CA GLY A 38 17.27 -4.80 -0.45
C GLY A 38 15.99 -4.62 -1.26
N TRP A 39 14.88 -4.59 -0.54
CA TRP A 39 13.55 -4.49 -1.11
C TRP A 39 12.62 -3.71 -0.19
N ILE A 40 11.60 -3.08 -0.78
CA ILE A 40 10.50 -2.46 -0.07
C ILE A 40 9.23 -3.13 -0.58
N MET A 41 8.43 -3.66 0.34
CA MET A 41 7.16 -4.29 0.02
C MET A 41 6.02 -3.38 0.48
N ILE A 42 5.08 -3.10 -0.42
CA ILE A 42 3.96 -2.20 -0.15
C ILE A 42 2.66 -2.99 -0.27
N GLY A 43 1.84 -2.95 0.77
CA GLY A 43 0.51 -3.58 0.78
C GLY A 43 0.53 -5.11 0.87
N PHE A 44 1.66 -5.70 1.27
CA PHE A 44 1.82 -7.10 1.70
C PHE A 44 2.86 -7.15 2.83
N PRO A 45 2.68 -8.01 3.85
CA PRO A 45 1.51 -8.85 4.12
C PRO A 45 0.27 -8.03 4.52
N ARG A 46 -0.91 -8.63 4.35
CA ARG A 46 -2.21 -8.06 4.77
C ARG A 46 -2.87 -8.82 5.90
N THR A 47 -2.43 -10.05 6.17
CA THR A 47 -2.91 -10.90 7.26
C THR A 47 -1.72 -11.43 8.05
N ARG A 48 -1.97 -11.83 9.30
CA ARG A 48 -0.94 -12.48 10.15
C ARG A 48 -0.36 -13.72 9.48
N GLU A 49 -1.20 -14.57 8.89
CA GLU A 49 -0.78 -15.80 8.21
C GLU A 49 0.21 -15.53 7.06
N GLN A 50 0.01 -14.45 6.32
CA GLN A 50 0.95 -14.01 5.28
C GLN A 50 2.28 -13.54 5.88
N GLY A 51 2.24 -12.79 6.98
CA GLY A 51 3.44 -12.35 7.71
C GLY A 51 4.25 -13.50 8.27
N GLU A 52 3.59 -14.49 8.88
CA GLU A 52 4.24 -15.72 9.36
C GLU A 52 4.81 -16.55 8.19
N SER A 53 4.08 -16.65 7.09
CA SER A 53 4.53 -17.38 5.90
C SER A 53 5.78 -16.75 5.29
N LEU A 54 5.87 -15.42 5.28
CA LEU A 54 7.05 -14.69 4.82
C LEU A 54 8.25 -14.92 5.75
N ALA A 55 8.04 -14.86 7.07
CA ALA A 55 9.09 -15.07 8.07
C ALA A 55 9.68 -16.50 8.05
N ARG A 56 8.87 -17.50 7.67
CA ARG A 56 9.35 -18.89 7.53
C ARG A 56 10.31 -19.10 6.36
N ILE A 57 10.37 -18.16 5.40
CA ILE A 57 11.29 -18.28 4.26
C ILE A 57 12.63 -17.64 4.65
N PRO A 58 13.74 -18.42 4.69
CA PRO A 58 15.03 -17.90 5.11
C PRO A 58 15.47 -16.71 4.25
N GLY A 59 15.89 -15.63 4.91
CA GLY A 59 16.38 -14.40 4.25
C GLY A 59 15.29 -13.50 3.68
N LEU A 60 14.00 -13.83 3.83
CA LEU A 60 12.88 -12.99 3.37
C LEU A 60 12.11 -12.31 4.51
N ALA A 61 12.52 -12.49 5.76
CA ALA A 61 11.98 -11.71 6.87
C ALA A 61 12.29 -10.21 6.66
N PRO A 62 11.31 -9.31 6.79
CA PRO A 62 11.56 -7.87 6.64
C PRO A 62 12.44 -7.38 7.79
N SER A 63 13.44 -6.55 7.50
CA SER A 63 14.27 -5.96 8.56
C SER A 63 13.55 -4.87 9.36
N ARG A 64 12.51 -4.27 8.77
CA ARG A 64 11.67 -3.23 9.37
C ARG A 64 10.25 -3.37 8.84
N VAL A 65 9.27 -3.10 9.69
CA VAL A 65 7.87 -2.98 9.31
C VAL A 65 7.36 -1.63 9.78
N PHE A 66 6.71 -0.90 8.88
CA PHE A 66 6.16 0.42 9.13
C PHE A 66 4.63 0.37 9.07
N PHE A 67 3.99 0.85 10.12
CA PHE A 67 2.56 1.07 10.20
C PHE A 67 2.28 2.57 10.02
N LEU A 68 1.52 2.90 8.99
CA LEU A 68 1.12 4.27 8.69
C LEU A 68 -0.28 4.50 9.22
N ASP A 69 -0.35 5.07 10.42
CA ASP A 69 -1.58 5.16 11.19
C ASP A 69 -2.35 6.41 10.79
N ILE A 70 -3.51 6.20 10.17
CA ILE A 70 -4.37 7.29 9.67
C ILE A 70 -5.81 7.08 10.13
N PRO A 71 -6.43 8.07 10.80
CA PRO A 71 -7.84 8.04 11.12
C PRO A 71 -8.74 7.95 9.88
N LEU A 72 -9.88 7.26 10.00
CA LEU A 72 -10.81 7.03 8.88
C LEU A 72 -11.30 8.34 8.24
N ASP A 73 -11.64 9.33 9.04
CA ASP A 73 -12.14 10.62 8.57
C ASP A 73 -11.11 11.35 7.71
N ILE A 74 -9.84 11.37 8.14
CA ILE A 74 -8.72 11.94 7.37
C ILE A 74 -8.47 11.13 6.08
N ALA A 75 -8.50 9.80 6.16
CA ALA A 75 -8.33 8.94 4.98
C ALA A 75 -9.44 9.16 3.93
N VAL A 76 -10.69 9.29 4.37
CA VAL A 76 -11.85 9.61 3.52
C VAL A 76 -11.68 10.98 2.87
N ASP A 77 -11.30 12.00 3.64
CA ASP A 77 -11.12 13.35 3.10
C ASP A 77 -10.03 13.35 2.01
N ARG A 78 -8.84 12.81 2.29
CA ARG A 78 -7.73 12.73 1.32
C ARG A 78 -8.08 11.98 0.04
N LEU A 79 -8.74 10.82 0.16
CA LEU A 79 -9.08 10.01 -1.01
C LEU A 79 -10.20 10.65 -1.83
N THR A 80 -11.24 11.21 -1.20
CA THR A 80 -12.35 11.83 -1.93
C THR A 80 -11.95 13.10 -2.69
N GLN A 81 -10.87 13.76 -2.27
CA GLN A 81 -10.27 14.90 -2.96
C GLN A 81 -9.29 14.52 -4.07
N ARG A 82 -9.01 13.23 -4.26
CA ARG A 82 -8.14 12.76 -5.34
C ARG A 82 -8.82 12.90 -6.70
N ARG A 83 -8.05 13.34 -7.68
CA ARG A 83 -8.47 13.54 -9.07
C ARG A 83 -7.51 12.81 -9.97
N LEU A 84 -8.03 12.23 -11.05
CA LEU A 84 -7.27 11.55 -12.08
C LEU A 84 -7.52 12.26 -13.40
N ASP A 85 -6.46 12.63 -14.11
CA ASP A 85 -6.58 13.04 -15.50
C ASP A 85 -6.73 11.79 -16.37
N PRO A 86 -7.88 11.59 -17.05
CA PRO A 86 -8.10 10.40 -17.86
C PRO A 86 -7.20 10.35 -19.11
N ILE A 87 -6.55 11.45 -19.50
CA ILE A 87 -5.69 11.51 -20.68
C ILE A 87 -4.25 11.13 -20.35
N THR A 88 -3.68 11.72 -19.29
CA THR A 88 -2.28 11.47 -18.91
C THR A 88 -2.12 10.34 -17.91
N GLY A 89 -3.18 10.04 -17.13
CA GLY A 89 -3.11 9.12 -15.99
C GLY A 89 -2.54 9.76 -14.73
N ASP A 90 -2.21 11.06 -14.76
CA ASP A 90 -1.66 11.77 -13.61
C ASP A 90 -2.71 11.93 -12.49
N ARG A 91 -2.23 11.83 -11.25
CA ARG A 91 -3.07 12.01 -10.05
C ARG A 91 -2.82 13.38 -9.45
N PHE A 92 -3.91 14.08 -9.17
CA PHE A 92 -3.95 15.37 -8.52
C PHE A 92 -4.74 15.28 -7.22
N HIS A 93 -4.57 16.28 -6.36
CA HIS A 93 -5.36 16.47 -5.16
C HIS A 93 -5.89 17.90 -5.14
N THR A 94 -7.16 18.11 -4.79
CA THR A 94 -7.81 19.42 -4.91
C THR A 94 -7.06 20.56 -4.22
N HIS A 95 -6.35 20.27 -3.11
CA HIS A 95 -5.66 21.27 -2.28
C HIS A 95 -4.13 21.17 -2.36
N GLU A 96 -3.54 20.06 -1.93
CA GLU A 96 -2.08 19.86 -1.85
C GLU A 96 -1.35 19.87 -3.20
N HIS A 97 -1.95 19.28 -4.23
CA HIS A 97 -1.34 19.18 -5.57
C HIS A 97 -2.40 19.37 -6.66
N PRO A 98 -2.90 20.60 -6.82
CA PRO A 98 -4.01 20.87 -7.71
C PRO A 98 -3.62 20.68 -9.19
N PRO A 99 -4.59 20.37 -10.07
CA PRO A 99 -4.34 20.33 -11.50
C PRO A 99 -3.70 21.63 -12.00
N PRO A 100 -2.63 21.57 -12.83
CA PRO A 100 -1.81 22.74 -13.14
C PRO A 100 -2.50 23.72 -14.10
N THR A 101 -3.58 23.31 -14.79
CA THR A 101 -4.35 24.17 -15.70
C THR A 101 -5.85 23.95 -15.56
N HIS A 102 -6.64 24.95 -15.95
CA HIS A 102 -8.10 24.86 -15.96
C HIS A 102 -8.62 23.66 -16.78
N ASN A 103 -8.04 23.44 -17.97
CA ASN A 103 -8.44 22.34 -18.85
C ASN A 103 -8.22 20.96 -18.21
N ILE A 104 -7.10 20.78 -17.49
CA ILE A 104 -6.83 19.53 -16.75
C ILE A 104 -7.82 19.41 -15.58
N LYS A 105 -8.08 20.50 -14.85
CA LYS A 105 -9.06 20.51 -13.75
C LYS A 105 -10.46 20.11 -14.22
N GLU A 106 -10.94 20.67 -15.33
CA GLU A 106 -12.28 20.43 -15.87
C GLU A 106 -12.46 19.00 -16.38
N ARG A 107 -11.42 18.38 -16.95
CA ARG A 107 -11.48 16.99 -17.44
C ARG A 107 -11.15 15.93 -16.39
N SER A 108 -10.49 16.33 -15.30
CA SER A 108 -10.14 15.40 -14.23
C SER A 108 -11.38 14.80 -13.58
N ARG A 109 -11.31 13.53 -13.18
CA ARG A 109 -12.43 12.81 -12.56
C ARG A 109 -11.99 12.17 -11.25
N GLN A 110 -12.94 11.99 -10.35
CA GLN A 110 -12.73 11.13 -9.18
C GLN A 110 -12.77 9.67 -9.65
N HIS A 111 -11.86 8.84 -9.13
CA HIS A 111 -11.90 7.41 -9.42
C HIS A 111 -13.03 6.75 -8.61
N PRO A 112 -13.77 5.76 -9.14
CA PRO A 112 -14.87 5.12 -8.41
C PRO A 112 -14.46 4.50 -7.06
N THR A 113 -13.20 4.10 -6.90
CA THR A 113 -12.68 3.55 -5.63
C THR A 113 -12.46 4.59 -4.53
N ASP A 114 -12.53 5.86 -4.90
CA ASP A 114 -12.30 7.01 -4.03
C ASP A 114 -13.62 7.64 -3.58
N ASP A 115 -14.75 7.04 -3.96
CA ASP A 115 -16.05 7.35 -3.39
C ASP A 115 -16.05 7.08 -1.88
N LYS A 116 -16.74 7.95 -1.13
CA LYS A 116 -16.75 7.91 0.34
C LYS A 116 -17.17 6.54 0.88
N GLU A 117 -18.24 5.95 0.37
CA GLU A 117 -18.75 4.67 0.86
C GLU A 117 -17.78 3.54 0.54
N VAL A 118 -17.14 3.59 -0.63
CA VAL A 118 -16.15 2.61 -1.05
C VAL A 118 -14.89 2.68 -0.19
N VAL A 119 -14.41 3.89 0.10
CA VAL A 119 -13.26 4.12 0.99
C VAL A 119 -13.56 3.60 2.39
N GLN A 120 -14.73 3.94 2.96
CA GLN A 120 -15.12 3.47 4.28
C GLN A 120 -15.17 1.93 4.37
N LYS A 121 -15.79 1.27 3.40
CA LYS A 121 -15.83 -0.20 3.35
C LYS A 121 -14.43 -0.81 3.26
N ARG A 122 -13.54 -0.23 2.45
CA ARG A 122 -12.16 -0.70 2.31
C ARG A 122 -11.35 -0.50 3.58
N TYR A 123 -11.53 0.63 4.26
CA TYR A 123 -10.88 0.91 5.53
C TYR A 123 -11.32 -0.09 6.60
N GLN A 124 -12.63 -0.33 6.73
CA GLN A 124 -13.16 -1.34 7.66
C GLN A 124 -12.59 -2.74 7.39
N ALA A 125 -12.56 -3.16 6.12
CA ALA A 125 -11.97 -4.43 5.73
C ALA A 125 -10.46 -4.52 6.05
N TYR A 126 -9.75 -3.41 5.95
CA TYR A 126 -8.34 -3.31 6.34
C TYR A 126 -8.17 -3.44 7.86
N THR A 127 -8.96 -2.72 8.65
CA THR A 127 -8.87 -2.72 10.12
C THR A 127 -9.11 -4.11 10.72
N ILE A 128 -9.97 -4.94 10.11
CA ILE A 128 -10.24 -6.31 10.59
C ILE A 128 -8.95 -7.15 10.72
N TYR A 129 -8.03 -7.04 9.76
CA TYR A 129 -6.78 -7.81 9.78
C TYR A 129 -5.61 -7.03 10.37
N TYR A 130 -5.76 -5.70 10.48
CA TYR A 130 -4.72 -4.80 10.96
C TYR A 130 -4.33 -5.13 12.40
N ASP A 131 -5.30 -5.32 13.30
CA ASP A 131 -5.02 -5.57 14.72
C ASP A 131 -4.16 -6.84 14.92
N GLU A 132 -4.54 -7.95 14.26
CA GLU A 132 -3.77 -9.21 14.34
C GLU A 132 -2.37 -9.09 13.73
N LEU A 133 -2.22 -8.32 12.66
CA LEU A 133 -0.95 -8.10 11.98
C LEU A 133 -0.02 -7.17 12.77
N GLN A 134 -0.59 -6.13 13.37
CA GLN A 134 0.10 -5.22 14.26
C GLN A 134 0.62 -5.97 15.48
N ASP A 135 -0.22 -6.79 16.13
CA ASP A 135 0.20 -7.56 17.30
C ASP A 135 1.38 -8.48 16.98
N TYR A 136 1.34 -9.16 15.83
CA TYR A 136 2.42 -10.03 15.37
C TYR A 136 3.75 -9.29 15.15
N TYR A 137 3.72 -8.08 14.56
CA TYR A 137 4.93 -7.29 14.32
C TYR A 137 5.33 -6.38 15.49
N SER A 138 4.46 -6.14 16.47
CA SER A 138 4.79 -5.41 17.69
C SER A 138 5.84 -6.15 18.51
N GLU A 139 5.77 -7.49 18.52
CA GLU A 139 6.82 -8.35 19.09
C GLU A 139 8.18 -8.21 18.37
N GLN A 140 8.19 -7.63 17.15
CA GLN A 140 9.35 -7.49 16.27
C GLN A 140 9.78 -6.01 16.09
N ASP A 141 9.40 -5.14 17.03
CA ASP A 141 9.65 -3.69 16.97
C ASP A 141 9.06 -2.99 15.72
N GLY A 142 7.82 -3.33 15.36
CA GLY A 142 7.05 -2.61 14.35
C GLY A 142 7.02 -1.09 14.62
N ILE A 143 7.31 -0.28 13.60
CA ILE A 143 7.43 1.18 13.72
C ILE A 143 6.12 1.82 13.32
N HIS A 144 5.47 2.50 14.26
CA HIS A 144 4.24 3.26 14.03
C HIS A 144 4.54 4.72 13.69
N ILE A 145 3.92 5.22 12.62
CA ILE A 145 4.06 6.58 12.14
C ILE A 145 2.67 7.19 11.97
N ALA A 146 2.44 8.31 12.64
CA ALA A 146 1.23 9.10 12.47
C ALA A 146 1.17 9.67 11.05
N ALA A 147 0.29 9.10 10.22
CA ALA A 147 0.16 9.41 8.80
C ALA A 147 -0.95 10.43 8.51
N ASP A 148 -1.54 11.03 9.54
CA ASP A 148 -2.50 12.14 9.46
C ASP A 148 -1.84 13.52 9.23
N GLN A 149 -0.52 13.58 9.28
CA GLN A 149 0.29 14.78 9.01
C GLN A 149 0.57 14.97 7.51
N ASP A 150 1.18 16.11 7.14
CA ASP A 150 1.55 16.39 5.76
C ASP A 150 2.62 15.41 5.23
N THR A 151 2.72 15.33 3.91
CA THR A 151 3.59 14.34 3.24
C THR A 151 5.07 14.50 3.62
N TYR A 152 5.56 15.71 3.87
CA TYR A 152 6.98 15.92 4.22
C TYR A 152 7.27 15.43 5.63
N THR A 153 6.40 15.75 6.60
CA THR A 153 6.58 15.29 7.98
C THR A 153 6.51 13.77 8.09
N VAL A 154 5.57 13.13 7.38
CA VAL A 154 5.49 11.67 7.32
C VAL A 154 6.76 11.08 6.68
N PHE A 155 7.27 11.71 5.61
CA PHE A 155 8.50 11.27 4.96
C PHE A 155 9.71 11.32 5.90
N GLU A 156 9.89 12.42 6.65
CA GLU A 156 10.97 12.56 7.63
C GLU A 156 10.89 11.49 8.72
N ALA A 157 9.68 11.16 9.21
CA ALA A 157 9.48 10.11 10.19
C ALA A 157 9.86 8.71 9.65
N VAL A 158 9.50 8.42 8.40
CA VAL A 158 9.89 7.17 7.73
C VAL A 158 11.41 7.13 7.54
N GLU A 159 12.01 8.22 7.07
CA GLU A 159 13.46 8.33 6.86
C GLU A 159 14.22 8.09 8.17
N ALA A 160 13.81 8.74 9.26
CA ALA A 160 14.36 8.55 10.60
C ALA A 160 14.30 7.06 11.02
N GLY A 161 13.15 6.41 10.79
CA GLY A 161 12.99 4.99 11.07
C GLY A 161 13.88 4.07 10.24
N ILE A 162 14.19 4.44 9.00
CA ILE A 162 15.10 3.68 8.12
C ILE A 162 16.56 3.82 8.57
N VAL A 163 17.01 5.05 8.87
CA VAL A 163 18.43 5.34 9.15
C VAL A 163 18.88 4.93 10.55
N ASN A 164 17.93 4.78 11.49
CA ASN A 164 18.26 4.28 12.82
C ASN A 164 18.95 2.90 12.73
N PRO A 165 19.79 2.52 13.70
CA PRO A 165 20.37 1.18 13.73
C PRO A 165 19.27 0.11 13.82
N LEU A 166 19.49 -1.06 13.22
CA LEU A 166 18.64 -2.22 13.46
C LEU A 166 18.88 -2.72 14.89
N ASN A 167 17.79 -3.08 15.59
CA ASN A 167 17.88 -3.82 16.83
C ASN A 167 18.67 -5.13 16.58
N LYS A 168 19.74 -5.36 17.35
CA LYS A 168 20.59 -6.57 17.22
C LYS A 168 19.92 -7.86 17.74
N ASN A 169 18.74 -7.76 18.34
CA ASN A 169 17.95 -8.85 18.92
C ASN A 169 16.67 -9.17 18.11
N GLY A 170 16.45 -8.52 16.97
CA GLY A 170 15.32 -8.80 16.08
C GLY A 170 15.80 -9.39 14.76
N PHE A 171 15.24 -10.56 14.41
CA PHE A 171 15.47 -11.44 13.25
C PHE A 171 16.60 -12.47 13.36
#